data_AF-A0A3M2T4J0-F1
#
_entry.id   AF-A0A3M2T4J0-F1
#
_cell.length_a   1.000
_cell.length_b   1.000
_cell.length_c   1.000
_cell.angle_alpha   90.00
_cell.angle_beta   90.00
_cell.angle_gamma   90.00
#
_symmetry.space_group_name_H-M   'P 1'
#
loop_
_entity.id
_entity.type
_entity.pdbx_description
1 polymer ?
#
loop_
_entity_poly.entity_id
_entity_poly.type
_entity_poly.pdbx_seq_one_letter_code
_entity_poly.pdbx_strand_id
1 'polypeptide(L)'
;MAFICGIGLASGTHTHPDYSAAYNKGQGALIVEGFSPLDGFGKFCSVVVALGLIANTVAPTYSSGVDFQILGRYAEKIPRVIWNTVAVVIYTVCALAGRSSLSHIFTNFLALMGYWVAIWFAIMVEERYIFRGRKGYNWAAWRDPSKLPIGAAGFTAFAVGWVGAILCMAQVWYIGPIAGLVGKYGADMGNYVGFSWAALVYPPLRYIERCRLGR
;
A
#
# COMPACT_ATOMS: atom_id res chain seq x y z
N MET A 1 -8.26 7.13 -15.57
CA MET A 1 -9.30 6.77 -16.56
C MET A 1 -9.93 5.43 -16.20
N ALA A 2 -9.21 4.30 -16.30
CA ALA A 2 -9.74 2.96 -15.99
C ALA A 2 -10.39 2.83 -14.59
N PHE A 3 -9.78 3.40 -13.55
CA PHE A 3 -10.36 3.37 -12.19
C PHE A 3 -11.69 4.12 -12.07
N ILE A 4 -11.82 5.29 -12.70
CA ILE A 4 -13.05 6.11 -12.61
C ILE A 4 -14.19 5.41 -13.36
N CYS A 5 -13.91 4.89 -14.56
CA CYS A 5 -14.87 4.09 -15.32
C CYS A 5 -15.24 2.81 -14.58
N GLY A 6 -14.26 2.12 -13.97
CA GLY A 6 -14.50 0.93 -13.16
C GLY A 6 -15.38 1.20 -11.94
N ILE A 7 -15.16 2.30 -11.22
CA ILE A 7 -16.00 2.70 -10.08
C ILE A 7 -17.44 3.01 -10.53
N GLY A 8 -17.60 3.74 -11.63
CA GLY A 8 -18.92 4.08 -12.18
C GLY A 8 -19.70 2.86 -12.68
N LEU A 9 -19.02 1.86 -13.26
CA LEU A 9 -19.66 0.61 -13.67
C LEU A 9 -19.95 -0.32 -12.49
N ALA A 10 -19.05 -0.35 -11.49
CA ALA A 10 -19.22 -1.14 -10.29
C ALA A 10 -20.43 -0.68 -9.45
N SER A 11 -20.69 0.63 -9.36
CA SER A 11 -21.87 1.14 -8.65
C SER A 11 -23.20 0.70 -9.29
N GLY A 12 -23.21 0.42 -10.60
CA GLY A 12 -24.36 -0.11 -11.34
C GLY A 12 -24.57 -1.63 -11.21
N THR A 13 -23.66 -2.37 -10.57
CA THR A 13 -23.78 -3.84 -10.42
C THR A 13 -24.92 -4.27 -9.51
N HIS A 14 -25.38 -3.39 -8.62
CA HIS A 14 -26.53 -3.65 -7.75
C HIS A 14 -27.87 -3.45 -8.45
N THR A 15 -27.91 -2.70 -9.55
CA THR A 15 -29.14 -2.39 -10.30
C THR A 15 -29.30 -3.24 -11.55
N HIS A 16 -28.21 -3.75 -12.13
CA HIS A 16 -28.22 -4.56 -13.36
C HIS A 16 -27.62 -5.96 -13.13
N PRO A 17 -28.42 -7.04 -13.26
CA PRO A 17 -27.94 -8.41 -13.03
C PRO A 17 -26.86 -8.84 -14.02
N ASP A 18 -26.86 -8.28 -15.24
CA ASP A 18 -25.85 -8.56 -16.27
C ASP A 18 -24.46 -8.05 -15.87
N TYR A 19 -24.41 -6.87 -15.23
CA TYR A 19 -23.18 -6.31 -14.67
C TYR A 19 -22.68 -7.12 -13.47
N SER A 20 -23.58 -7.65 -12.64
CA SER A 20 -23.22 -8.57 -11.56
C SER A 20 -22.62 -9.88 -12.09
N ALA A 21 -23.21 -10.46 -13.14
CA ALA A 21 -22.70 -11.68 -13.78
C ALA A 21 -21.33 -11.45 -14.46
N ALA A 22 -21.13 -10.30 -15.10
CA ALA A 22 -19.85 -9.91 -15.69
C ALA A 22 -18.78 -9.66 -14.62
N TYR A 23 -19.13 -9.02 -13.50
CA TYR A 23 -18.21 -8.78 -12.39
C TYR A 23 -17.68 -10.08 -11.77
N ASN A 24 -18.52 -11.11 -11.67
CA ASN A 24 -18.13 -12.44 -11.19
C ASN A 24 -17.12 -13.15 -12.10
N LYS A 25 -17.11 -12.85 -13.41
CA LYS A 25 -16.11 -13.36 -14.36
C LYS A 25 -14.79 -12.59 -14.29
N GLY A 26 -14.80 -11.39 -13.72
CA GLY A 26 -13.62 -10.57 -13.46
C GLY A 26 -13.85 -9.09 -13.78
N GLN A 27 -13.06 -8.22 -13.16
CA GLN A 27 -13.23 -6.77 -13.29
C GLN A 27 -13.03 -6.23 -14.72
N GLY A 28 -12.20 -6.89 -15.53
CA GLY A 28 -12.06 -6.56 -16.95
C GLY A 28 -13.29 -6.91 -17.78
N ALA A 29 -14.03 -7.97 -17.42
CA ALA A 29 -15.25 -8.37 -18.11
C ALA A 29 -16.39 -7.37 -17.86
N LEU A 30 -16.46 -6.78 -16.66
CA LEU A 30 -17.41 -5.71 -16.35
C LEU A 30 -17.20 -4.47 -17.23
N ILE A 31 -15.95 -4.11 -17.53
CA ILE A 31 -15.63 -2.97 -18.40
C ILE A 31 -16.11 -3.25 -19.84
N VAL A 32 -15.86 -4.45 -20.35
CA VAL A 32 -16.31 -4.85 -21.69
C VAL A 32 -17.85 -4.85 -21.78
N GLU A 33 -18.53 -5.38 -20.75
CA GLU A 33 -20.00 -5.41 -20.70
C GLU A 33 -20.59 -4.00 -20.62
N GLY A 34 -19.99 -3.11 -19.82
CA GLY A 34 -20.40 -1.70 -19.74
C GLY A 34 -20.27 -0.92 -21.05
N PHE A 35 -19.37 -1.36 -21.95
CA PHE A 35 -19.22 -0.79 -23.30
C PHE A 35 -19.99 -1.55 -24.39
N SER A 36 -20.68 -2.65 -24.05
CA SER A 36 -21.51 -3.46 -24.97
C SER A 36 -22.57 -2.65 -25.75
N PRO A 37 -23.22 -1.61 -25.18
CA PRO A 37 -24.20 -0.81 -25.93
C PRO A 37 -23.64 -0.03 -27.13
N LEU A 38 -22.31 0.13 -27.22
CA LEU A 38 -21.62 0.84 -28.31
C LEU A 38 -21.04 -0.11 -29.38
N ASP A 39 -21.37 -1.41 -29.31
CA ASP A 39 -20.98 -2.46 -30.26
C ASP A 39 -19.49 -2.40 -30.65
N GLY A 40 -19.16 -2.20 -31.94
CA GLY A 40 -17.77 -2.16 -32.44
C GLY A 40 -16.89 -1.07 -31.81
N PHE A 41 -17.44 0.10 -31.50
CA PHE A 41 -16.68 1.19 -30.85
C PHE A 41 -16.42 0.89 -29.37
N GLY A 42 -17.33 0.17 -28.70
CA GLY A 42 -17.17 -0.26 -27.31
C GLY A 42 -15.96 -1.18 -27.10
N LYS A 43 -15.70 -2.07 -28.06
CA LYS A 43 -14.49 -2.94 -28.05
C LYS A 43 -13.20 -2.12 -28.16
N PHE A 44 -13.19 -1.09 -29.02
CA PHE A 44 -12.05 -0.18 -29.13
C PHE A 44 -11.79 0.58 -27.83
N CYS A 45 -12.83 1.16 -27.21
CA CYS A 45 -12.71 1.82 -25.92
C CYS A 45 -12.20 0.88 -24.81
N SER A 46 -12.65 -0.37 -24.81
CA SER A 46 -12.18 -1.39 -23.85
C SER A 46 -10.67 -1.65 -23.99
N VAL A 47 -10.14 -1.71 -25.21
CA VAL A 47 -8.69 -1.84 -25.46
C VAL A 47 -7.93 -0.60 -24.97
N VAL A 48 -8.44 0.61 -25.24
CA VAL A 48 -7.83 1.85 -24.75
C VAL A 48 -7.79 1.89 -23.21
N VAL A 49 -8.86 1.43 -22.55
CA VAL A 49 -8.90 1.32 -21.08
C VAL A 49 -7.89 0.29 -20.57
N ALA A 50 -7.74 -0.85 -21.25
CA ALA A 50 -6.74 -1.86 -20.91
C ALA A 50 -5.31 -1.34 -21.06
N LEU A 51 -5.00 -0.60 -22.14
CA LEU A 51 -3.71 0.07 -22.32
C LEU A 51 -3.45 1.12 -21.22
N GLY A 52 -4.49 1.81 -20.76
CA GLY A 52 -4.41 2.74 -19.64
C GLY A 52 -4.01 2.08 -18.30
N LEU A 53 -4.44 0.83 -18.07
CA LEU A 53 -4.00 0.06 -16.90
C LEU A 53 -2.51 -0.26 -16.95
N ILE A 54 -1.98 -0.59 -18.14
CA ILE A 54 -0.54 -0.83 -18.34
C ILE A 54 0.25 0.44 -18.02
N ALA A 55 -0.18 1.59 -18.54
CA ALA A 55 0.44 2.88 -18.23
C ALA A 55 0.44 3.19 -16.72
N ASN A 56 -0.59 2.78 -15.97
CA ASN A 56 -0.63 2.98 -14.52
C ASN A 56 0.42 2.17 -13.75
N THR A 57 0.85 1.02 -14.28
CA THR A 57 1.90 0.19 -13.63
C THR A 57 3.31 0.77 -13.77
N VAL A 58 3.52 1.76 -14.63
CA VAL A 58 4.85 2.35 -14.88
C VAL A 58 5.42 3.04 -13.65
N ALA A 59 4.62 3.87 -12.97
CA ALA A 59 5.06 4.60 -11.78
C ALA A 59 5.46 3.69 -10.60
N PRO A 60 4.65 2.70 -10.18
CA PRO A 60 5.05 1.80 -9.10
C PRO A 60 6.24 0.91 -9.50
N THR A 61 6.32 0.47 -10.76
CA THR A 61 7.49 -0.29 -11.25
C THR A 61 8.76 0.54 -11.17
N TYR A 62 8.69 1.81 -11.58
CA TYR A 62 9.82 2.74 -11.46
C TYR A 62 10.24 2.95 -10.00
N SER A 63 9.29 3.19 -9.10
CA SER A 63 9.57 3.37 -7.66
C SER A 63 10.29 2.16 -7.09
N SER A 64 9.78 0.96 -7.36
CA SER A 64 10.39 -0.29 -6.86
C SER A 64 11.86 -0.43 -7.28
N GLY A 65 12.19 -0.07 -8.52
CA GLY A 65 13.57 -0.10 -9.02
C GLY A 65 14.48 0.91 -8.32
N VAL A 66 13.95 2.06 -7.90
CA VAL A 66 14.70 3.04 -7.09
C VAL A 66 14.91 2.52 -5.67
N ASP A 67 13.88 1.92 -5.07
CA ASP A 67 13.92 1.40 -3.70
C ASP A 67 14.99 0.31 -3.56
N PHE A 68 15.08 -0.62 -4.53
CA PHE A 68 16.15 -1.63 -4.56
C PHE A 68 17.55 -1.01 -4.65
N GLN A 69 17.72 0.11 -5.38
CA GLN A 69 19.00 0.80 -5.48
C GLN A 69 19.40 1.49 -4.16
N ILE A 70 18.42 1.93 -3.36
CA ILE A 70 18.65 2.58 -2.06
C ILE A 70 19.05 1.56 -0.97
N LEU A 71 18.61 0.31 -1.09
CA LEU A 71 18.84 -0.75 -0.09
C LEU A 71 20.30 -1.17 0.09
N GLY A 72 21.22 -0.87 -0.85
CA GLY A 72 22.63 -1.14 -0.62
C GLY A 72 23.59 -0.74 -1.73
N ARG A 73 24.86 -0.53 -1.33
CA ARG A 73 25.98 -0.17 -2.23
C ARG A 73 26.23 -1.20 -3.34
N TYR A 74 25.83 -2.46 -3.12
CA TYR A 74 25.92 -3.54 -4.12
C TYR A 74 24.75 -3.52 -5.10
N ALA A 75 23.55 -3.13 -4.65
CA ALA A 75 22.37 -3.01 -5.49
C ALA A 75 22.38 -1.75 -6.37
N GLU A 76 23.08 -0.68 -5.93
CA GLU A 76 23.36 0.52 -6.74
C GLU A 76 24.19 0.22 -8.00
N LYS A 77 25.07 -0.79 -7.95
CA LYS A 77 25.91 -1.19 -9.10
C LYS A 77 25.13 -1.84 -10.24
N ILE A 78 23.93 -2.36 -9.96
CA ILE A 78 23.11 -3.05 -10.96
C ILE A 78 22.26 -2.02 -11.73
N PRO A 79 22.31 -2.02 -13.07
CA PRO A 79 21.49 -1.13 -13.89
C PRO A 79 20.00 -1.27 -13.56
N ARG A 80 19.30 -0.13 -13.45
CA ARG A 80 17.87 -0.07 -13.10
C ARG A 80 16.98 -0.95 -13.99
N VAL A 81 17.35 -1.11 -15.26
CA VAL A 81 16.61 -1.96 -16.22
C VAL A 81 16.43 -3.37 -15.67
N ILE A 82 17.46 -3.96 -15.05
CA ILE A 82 17.41 -5.33 -14.53
C ILE A 82 16.42 -5.42 -13.36
N TRP A 83 16.46 -4.47 -12.43
CA TRP A 83 15.52 -4.42 -11.30
C TRP A 83 14.07 -4.26 -11.76
N ASN A 84 13.83 -3.39 -12.74
CA ASN A 84 12.51 -3.20 -13.30
C ASN A 84 12.02 -4.47 -14.02
N THR A 85 12.87 -5.15 -14.79
CA THR A 85 12.51 -6.42 -15.46
C THR A 85 12.17 -7.51 -14.44
N VAL A 86 12.96 -7.64 -13.36
CA VAL A 86 12.67 -8.60 -12.29
C VAL A 86 11.34 -8.29 -11.61
N ALA A 87 11.09 -7.02 -11.27
CA ALA A 87 9.81 -6.59 -10.70
C ALA A 87 8.63 -6.94 -11.62
N VAL A 88 8.77 -6.70 -12.94
CA VAL A 88 7.79 -7.05 -13.97
C VAL A 88 7.49 -8.54 -13.99
N VAL A 89 8.52 -9.37 -13.97
CA VAL A 89 8.33 -10.83 -13.94
C VAL A 89 7.58 -11.26 -12.68
N ILE A 90 7.96 -10.74 -11.51
CA ILE A 90 7.35 -11.12 -10.23
C ILE A 90 5.86 -10.79 -10.23
N TYR A 91 5.47 -9.53 -10.49
CA TYR A 91 4.04 -9.19 -10.46
C TYR A 91 3.26 -9.85 -11.59
N THR A 92 3.89 -10.16 -12.73
CA THR A 92 3.24 -10.89 -13.84
C THR A 92 2.94 -12.33 -13.44
N VAL A 93 3.89 -13.03 -12.81
CA VAL A 93 3.68 -14.38 -12.28
C VAL A 93 2.59 -14.37 -11.21
N CYS A 94 2.62 -13.42 -10.28
CA CYS A 94 1.58 -13.25 -9.26
C CYS A 94 0.21 -12.96 -9.88
N ALA A 95 0.13 -12.15 -10.94
CA ALA A 95 -1.13 -11.87 -11.64
C ALA A 95 -1.68 -13.12 -12.35
N LEU A 96 -0.79 -13.95 -12.90
CA LEU A 96 -1.17 -15.19 -13.59
C LEU A 96 -1.69 -16.25 -12.60
N ALA A 97 -0.96 -16.46 -11.49
CA ALA A 97 -1.35 -17.38 -10.43
C ALA A 97 -2.59 -16.89 -9.65
N GLY A 98 -2.72 -15.57 -9.48
CA GLY A 98 -3.81 -14.94 -8.73
C GLY A 98 -5.10 -14.76 -9.52
N ARG A 99 -5.17 -15.08 -10.82
CA ARG A 99 -6.30 -14.75 -11.71
C ARG A 99 -7.68 -15.12 -11.17
N SER A 100 -7.81 -16.25 -10.47
CA SER A 100 -9.08 -16.77 -9.94
C SER A 100 -9.44 -16.26 -8.53
N SER A 101 -8.47 -15.77 -7.76
CA SER A 101 -8.67 -15.31 -6.36
C SER A 101 -8.32 -13.83 -6.16
N LEU A 102 -8.03 -13.13 -7.26
CA LEU A 102 -7.48 -11.77 -7.28
C LEU A 102 -8.36 -10.82 -6.47
N SER A 103 -9.67 -10.85 -6.65
CA SER A 103 -10.58 -9.93 -5.95
C SER A 103 -10.55 -10.12 -4.43
N HIS A 104 -10.55 -11.37 -3.94
CA HIS A 104 -10.48 -11.64 -2.51
C HIS A 104 -9.11 -11.27 -1.92
N ILE A 105 -8.02 -11.59 -2.64
CA ILE A 105 -6.67 -11.26 -2.19
C ILE A 105 -6.48 -9.74 -2.15
N PHE A 106 -6.90 -9.02 -3.20
CA PHE A 106 -6.70 -7.58 -3.29
C PHE A 106 -7.48 -6.81 -2.22
N THR A 107 -8.74 -7.15 -1.93
CA THR A 107 -9.50 -6.43 -0.90
C THR A 107 -8.87 -6.56 0.48
N ASN A 108 -8.45 -7.77 0.86
CA ASN A 108 -7.84 -7.99 2.18
C ASN A 108 -6.38 -7.49 2.24
N PHE A 109 -5.61 -7.61 1.16
CA PHE A 109 -4.23 -7.11 1.10
C PHE A 109 -4.18 -5.58 1.06
N LEU A 110 -5.14 -4.94 0.38
CA LEU A 110 -5.24 -3.49 0.35
C LEU A 110 -5.50 -2.91 1.74
N ALA A 111 -6.32 -3.58 2.56
CA ALA A 111 -6.52 -3.19 3.96
C ALA A 111 -5.22 -3.26 4.77
N LEU A 112 -4.44 -4.35 4.62
CA LEU A 112 -3.11 -4.49 5.23
C LEU A 112 -2.14 -3.37 4.80
N MET A 113 -2.12 -3.02 3.51
CA MET A 113 -1.31 -1.91 3.01
C MET A 113 -1.76 -0.57 3.61
N GLY A 114 -3.06 -0.39 3.85
CA GLY A 114 -3.60 0.75 4.58
C GLY A 114 -3.00 0.87 5.98
N TYR A 115 -2.99 -0.21 6.76
CA TYR A 115 -2.41 -0.23 8.12
C TYR A 115 -0.94 0.15 8.13
N TRP A 116 -0.18 -0.44 7.21
CA TRP A 116 1.23 -0.14 7.04
C TRP A 116 1.46 1.37 6.80
N VAL A 117 0.70 1.96 5.88
CA VAL A 117 0.82 3.37 5.51
C VAL A 117 0.41 4.28 6.66
N ALA A 118 -0.65 3.96 7.41
CA ALA A 118 -1.09 4.76 8.55
C ALA A 118 -0.03 4.84 9.66
N ILE A 119 0.61 3.71 9.99
CA ILE A 119 1.70 3.65 10.96
C ILE A 119 2.88 4.53 10.49
N TRP A 120 3.28 4.39 9.23
CA TRP A 120 4.35 5.21 8.65
C TRP A 120 4.02 6.70 8.64
N PHE A 121 2.77 7.05 8.33
CA PHE A 121 2.30 8.42 8.32
C PHE A 121 2.38 9.05 9.72
N ALA A 122 1.96 8.33 10.76
CA ALA A 122 2.10 8.77 12.15
C ALA A 122 3.56 9.14 12.50
N ILE A 123 4.47 8.19 12.27
CA ILE A 123 5.90 8.36 12.56
C ILE A 123 6.50 9.52 11.77
N MET A 124 6.17 9.63 10.47
CA MET A 124 6.70 10.68 9.60
C MET A 124 6.21 12.08 10.02
N VAL A 125 4.93 12.21 10.34
CA VAL A 125 4.34 13.47 10.82
C VAL A 125 4.98 13.90 12.12
N GLU A 126 5.16 12.99 13.07
CA GLU A 126 5.78 13.31 14.36
C GLU A 126 7.26 13.68 14.23
N GLU A 127 8.03 12.95 13.43
CA GLU A 127 9.42 13.32 13.15
C GLU A 127 9.51 14.73 12.52
N ARG A 128 8.60 15.03 11.58
CA ARG A 128 8.58 16.31 10.87
C ARG A 128 8.18 17.46 11.78
N TYR A 129 7.12 17.32 12.57
CA TYR A 129 6.55 18.43 13.34
C TYR A 129 7.14 18.56 14.76
N ILE A 130 7.36 17.46 15.48
CA ILE A 130 7.81 17.48 16.87
C ILE A 130 9.33 17.60 16.95
N PHE A 131 10.07 16.80 16.16
CA PHE A 131 11.52 16.66 16.34
C PHE A 131 12.36 17.51 15.39
N ARG A 132 11.88 17.74 14.16
CA ARG A 132 12.61 18.46 13.09
C ARG A 132 11.98 19.78 12.66
N GLY A 133 10.85 20.17 13.24
CA GLY A 133 10.03 21.30 12.78
C GLY A 133 10.77 22.64 12.62
N ARG A 134 11.83 22.91 13.41
CA ARG A 134 12.62 24.15 13.34
C ARG A 134 14.05 24.01 12.81
N LYS A 135 14.59 22.79 12.64
CA LYS A 135 16.02 22.58 12.32
C LYS A 135 16.33 22.28 10.85
N GLY A 136 15.31 22.02 10.01
CA GLY A 136 15.51 21.71 8.59
C GLY A 136 16.25 20.38 8.35
N TYR A 137 16.53 20.07 7.08
CA TYR A 137 17.35 18.91 6.68
C TYR A 137 18.77 19.36 6.33
N ASN A 138 19.78 18.68 6.89
CA ASN A 138 21.16 18.89 6.47
C ASN A 138 21.46 18.04 5.22
N TRP A 139 21.28 18.64 4.05
CA TRP A 139 21.51 17.99 2.75
C TRP A 139 22.98 17.55 2.56
N ALA A 140 23.93 18.22 3.22
CA ALA A 140 25.36 17.88 3.11
C ALA A 140 25.75 16.58 3.84
N ALA A 141 24.91 16.11 4.78
CA ALA A 141 25.16 14.90 5.56
C ALA A 141 24.27 13.71 5.16
N TRP A 142 23.52 13.82 4.06
CA TRP A 142 22.52 12.82 3.65
C TRP A 142 23.11 11.42 3.39
N ARG A 143 24.37 11.35 2.95
CA ARG A 143 25.05 10.09 2.57
C ARG A 143 25.94 9.51 3.69
N ASP A 144 26.03 10.18 4.84
CA ASP A 144 26.87 9.74 5.98
C ASP A 144 26.02 8.95 7.00
N PRO A 145 26.06 7.60 7.00
CA PRO A 145 25.32 6.79 7.97
C PRO A 145 25.74 7.05 9.42
N SER A 146 26.94 7.60 9.64
CA SER A 146 27.45 7.97 10.97
C SER A 146 26.82 9.25 11.54
N LYS A 147 26.15 10.07 10.71
CA LYS A 147 25.48 11.32 11.10
C LYS A 147 23.95 11.19 11.12
N LEU A 148 23.42 10.04 10.69
CA LEU A 148 22.01 9.74 10.70
C LEU A 148 21.62 9.06 12.03
N PRO A 149 20.41 9.32 12.55
CA PRO A 149 19.89 8.58 13.70
C PRO A 149 19.80 7.09 13.37
N ILE A 150 20.09 6.24 14.36
CA ILE A 150 20.15 4.77 14.22
C ILE A 150 18.79 4.21 13.77
N GLY A 151 17.71 4.95 13.98
CA GLY A 151 16.37 4.59 13.51
C GLY A 151 15.72 3.50 14.37
N ALA A 152 16.37 3.13 15.48
CA ALA A 152 15.87 2.11 16.40
C ALA A 152 14.53 2.53 17.00
N ALA A 153 14.36 3.80 17.39
CA ALA A 153 13.08 4.31 17.90
C ALA A 153 11.95 4.21 16.87
N GLY A 154 12.25 4.53 15.60
CA GLY A 154 11.31 4.41 14.50
C GLY A 154 10.93 2.95 14.22
N PHE A 155 11.92 2.06 14.20
CA PHE A 155 11.68 0.62 14.01
C PHE A 155 10.87 0.01 15.15
N THR A 156 11.14 0.37 16.41
CA THR A 156 10.36 -0.14 17.55
C THR A 156 8.94 0.41 17.56
N ALA A 157 8.73 1.70 17.26
CA ALA A 157 7.39 2.28 17.17
C ALA A 157 6.60 1.65 16.02
N PHE A 158 7.28 1.36 14.91
CA PHE A 158 6.71 0.65 13.78
C PHE A 158 6.28 -0.78 14.15
N ALA A 159 7.12 -1.53 14.85
CA ALA A 159 6.80 -2.87 15.32
C ALA A 159 5.60 -2.86 16.30
N VAL A 160 5.56 -1.90 17.23
CA VAL A 160 4.44 -1.77 18.18
C VAL A 160 3.14 -1.36 17.46
N GLY A 161 3.21 -0.45 16.49
CA GLY A 161 2.08 -0.12 15.63
C GLY A 161 1.53 -1.35 14.89
N TRP A 162 2.41 -2.23 14.40
CA TRP A 162 2.02 -3.49 13.76
C TRP A 162 1.35 -4.47 14.72
N VAL A 163 1.85 -4.59 15.95
CA VAL A 163 1.20 -5.41 16.98
C VAL A 163 -0.21 -4.87 17.26
N GLY A 164 -0.37 -3.56 17.41
CA GLY A 164 -1.68 -2.92 17.60
C GLY A 164 -2.63 -3.12 16.42
N ALA A 165 -2.11 -3.00 15.19
CA ALA A 165 -2.89 -3.22 13.98
C ALA A 165 -3.38 -4.68 13.88
N ILE A 166 -2.50 -5.66 14.09
CA ILE A 166 -2.85 -7.09 14.04
C ILE A 166 -3.88 -7.44 15.12
N LEU A 167 -3.72 -6.96 16.35
CA LEU A 167 -4.65 -7.26 17.44
C LEU A 167 -6.07 -6.74 17.19
N CYS A 168 -6.21 -5.66 16.41
CA CYS A 168 -7.47 -4.98 16.10
C CYS A 168 -7.94 -5.18 14.65
N MET A 169 -7.29 -6.08 13.91
CA MET A 169 -7.60 -6.39 12.51
C MET A 169 -8.78 -7.36 12.45
N ALA A 170 -9.77 -7.06 11.60
CA ALA A 170 -10.81 -8.00 11.23
C ALA A 170 -10.77 -8.22 9.71
N GLN A 171 -10.05 -9.26 9.27
CA GLN A 171 -10.01 -9.68 7.87
C GLN A 171 -10.49 -11.12 7.71
N VAL A 172 -10.76 -11.52 6.47
CA VAL A 172 -11.31 -12.86 6.16
C VAL A 172 -10.45 -14.00 6.70
N TRP A 173 -9.12 -13.82 6.75
CA TRP A 173 -8.18 -14.84 7.24
C TRP A 173 -7.88 -14.74 8.74
N TYR A 174 -8.17 -13.62 9.39
CA TYR A 174 -7.78 -13.38 10.79
C TYR A 174 -8.64 -12.30 11.43
N ILE A 175 -9.25 -12.65 12.56
CA ILE A 175 -9.94 -11.73 13.45
C ILE A 175 -9.11 -11.63 14.73
N GLY A 176 -8.58 -10.45 14.98
CA GLY A 176 -7.80 -10.17 16.17
C GLY A 176 -8.66 -10.23 17.44
N PRO A 177 -8.06 -10.58 18.59
CA PRO A 177 -8.78 -10.77 19.84
C PRO A 177 -9.48 -9.49 20.31
N ILE A 178 -8.95 -8.30 19.97
CA ILE A 178 -9.59 -7.02 20.31
C ILE A 178 -10.71 -6.69 19.32
N ALA A 179 -10.54 -7.03 18.04
CA ALA A 179 -11.58 -6.85 17.03
C ALA A 179 -12.82 -7.72 17.33
N GLY A 180 -12.62 -8.96 17.79
CA GLY A 180 -13.69 -9.89 18.15
C GLY A 180 -14.51 -9.48 19.38
N LEU A 181 -14.01 -8.56 20.21
CA LEU A 181 -14.77 -8.00 21.34
C LEU A 181 -15.80 -6.95 20.89
N VAL A 182 -15.64 -6.39 19.69
CA VAL A 182 -16.49 -5.30 19.17
C VAL A 182 -17.43 -5.85 18.09
N GLY A 183 -18.57 -6.38 18.53
CA GLY A 183 -19.68 -6.82 17.68
C GLY A 183 -19.59 -8.26 17.15
N LYS A 184 -20.72 -8.80 16.65
CA LYS A 184 -20.84 -10.20 16.18
C LYS A 184 -19.96 -10.57 14.98
N TYR A 185 -19.49 -9.59 14.21
CA TYR A 185 -18.65 -9.79 13.02
C TYR A 185 -17.25 -9.16 13.15
N GLY A 186 -16.94 -8.56 14.30
CA GLY A 186 -15.71 -7.81 14.55
C GLY A 186 -15.64 -6.47 13.81
N ALA A 187 -15.25 -5.41 14.51
CA ALA A 187 -14.99 -4.11 13.89
C ALA A 187 -13.51 -4.00 13.50
N ASP A 188 -13.24 -3.77 12.22
CA ASP A 188 -11.87 -3.53 11.76
C ASP A 188 -11.40 -2.13 12.18
N MET A 189 -10.54 -2.09 13.20
CA MET A 189 -9.96 -0.86 13.73
C MET A 189 -8.44 -0.84 13.62
N GLY A 190 -7.86 -1.75 12.83
CA GLY A 190 -6.41 -1.92 12.71
C GLY A 190 -5.69 -0.63 12.30
N ASN A 191 -6.31 0.17 11.42
CA ASN A 191 -5.74 1.42 10.92
C ASN A 191 -5.63 2.51 12.01
N TYR A 192 -6.71 2.70 12.78
CA TYR A 192 -6.77 3.72 13.83
C TYR A 192 -5.94 3.34 15.06
N VAL A 193 -5.97 2.06 15.44
CA VAL A 193 -5.19 1.57 16.58
C VAL A 193 -3.70 1.52 16.24
N GLY A 194 -3.34 1.07 15.04
CA GLY A 194 -1.95 1.11 14.56
C GLY A 194 -1.39 2.54 14.52
N PHE A 195 -2.17 3.50 14.00
CA PHE A 195 -1.80 4.92 14.00
C PHE A 195 -1.60 5.46 15.42
N SER A 196 -2.58 5.26 16.31
CA SER A 196 -2.55 5.81 17.67
C SER A 196 -1.45 5.19 18.54
N TRP A 197 -1.22 3.89 18.45
CA TRP A 197 -0.11 3.25 19.17
C TRP A 197 1.25 3.69 18.65
N ALA A 198 1.43 3.77 17.33
CA ALA A 198 2.66 4.32 16.76
C ALA A 198 2.89 5.76 17.23
N ALA A 199 1.83 6.58 17.24
CA ALA A 199 1.88 7.98 17.68
C ALA A 199 2.14 8.17 19.18
N LEU A 200 1.69 7.25 20.03
CA LEU A 200 1.96 7.31 21.47
C LEU A 200 3.37 6.83 21.81
N VAL A 201 3.87 5.84 21.08
CA VAL A 201 5.12 5.14 21.38
C VAL A 201 6.32 5.86 20.78
N TYR A 202 6.18 6.47 19.61
CA TYR A 202 7.29 7.12 18.92
C TYR A 202 7.88 8.34 19.66
N PRO A 203 7.10 9.30 20.19
CA PRO A 203 7.65 10.49 20.86
C PRO A 203 8.54 10.20 22.09
N PRO A 204 8.14 9.35 23.06
CA PRO A 204 8.99 9.06 24.23
C PRO A 204 10.25 8.28 23.84
N LEU A 205 10.15 7.32 22.92
CA LEU A 205 11.31 6.56 22.44
C LEU A 205 12.31 7.46 21.70
N ARG A 206 11.81 8.39 20.89
CA ARG A 206 12.65 9.35 20.17
C ARG A 206 13.32 10.36 21.10
N TYR A 207 12.64 10.77 22.16
CA TYR A 207 13.23 11.60 23.21
C TYR A 207 14.38 10.87 23.94
N ILE A 208 14.18 9.61 24.31
CA ILE A 208 15.22 8.78 24.94
C ILE A 208 16.41 8.57 24.01
N GLU A 209 16.17 8.32 22.72
CA GLU A 209 17.21 8.16 21.70
C GLU A 209 18.07 9.42 21.60
N ARG A 210 17.45 10.61 21.56
CA ARG A 210 18.18 11.89 21.57
C ARG A 210 18.98 12.13 22.84
N CYS A 211 18.42 11.78 24.00
CA CYS A 211 19.11 11.96 25.28
C CYS A 211 20.31 11.02 25.44
N ARG A 212 20.22 9.76 24.97
CA ARG A 212 21.30 8.77 25.12
C ARG A 212 22.36 8.85 24.02
N LEU A 213 21.97 9.18 22.79
CA LEU A 213 22.87 9.14 21.63
C LEU A 213 23.29 10.54 21.15
N GLY A 214 22.75 11.61 21.74
CA GLY A 214 23.12 13.00 21.43
C GLY A 214 22.85 13.43 19.98
N ARG A 215 22.02 12.68 19.25
CA ARG A 215 21.74 12.80 17.82
C ARG A 215 20.24 12.74 17.54
#